data_AF-A0A7C1CP44-F1
#
_entry.id   AF-A0A7C1CP44-F1
#
_cell.length_a   1.000
_cell.length_b   1.000
_cell.length_c   1.000
_cell.angle_alpha   90.00
_cell.angle_beta   90.00
_cell.angle_gamma   90.00
#
_symmetry.space_group_name_H-M   'P 1'
#
loop_
_entity.id
_entity.type
_entity.pdbx_description
1 polymer ?
#
loop_
_entity_poly.entity_id
_entity_poly.type
_entity_poly.pdbx_seq_one_letter_code
_entity_poly.pdbx_strand_id
1 'polypeptide(L)'
;MNEIGALLLIIALSVVGLWIIFYFVPVGLWFQALVSGVRISLLQLIFMRWRKVPPRVIVQAMIEGTKAGLTLNRNEMEAHFLAGGRVSKVVHALVSAQKANIPLDFKMATAIDLAGRDVFEAVQMSVNPKVINTPPVTAVAKDGIQLITKARVTVRANIKQLVGGAGEETVLARVGEGIVTAIGSSLSHKEVLENPDKISKTVLDKGLDAGTAFEILSIDIADIDIGRNIGAVLQMDQANADKNIAQAKAEERRAMAVALEQEMKAKAQEARAKVIEAEAEIPKAIAEAFRSGNLGVMDYYRLKNIEADTNMRDNIAKSGNEPKKK
;
A
#
# COMPACT_ATOMS: atom_id res chain seq x y z
N MET A 1 -8.58 -67.53 59.14
CA MET A 1 -8.29 -67.26 57.71
C MET A 1 -7.01 -67.98 57.36
N ASN A 2 -7.13 -69.01 56.52
CA ASN A 2 -6.08 -69.99 56.23
C ASN A 2 -4.75 -69.34 55.84
N GLU A 3 -3.62 -69.91 56.23
CA GLU A 3 -2.28 -69.43 55.83
C GLU A 3 -2.16 -69.25 54.30
N ILE A 4 -2.88 -70.07 53.54
CA ILE A 4 -3.04 -69.97 52.08
C ILE A 4 -3.66 -68.62 51.65
N GLY A 5 -4.63 -68.11 52.40
CA GLY A 5 -5.26 -66.81 52.15
C GLY A 5 -4.34 -65.62 52.44
N ALA A 6 -3.49 -65.71 53.47
CA ALA A 6 -2.47 -64.70 53.74
C ALA A 6 -1.35 -64.72 52.68
N LEU A 7 -0.92 -65.91 52.25
CA LEU A 7 0.09 -66.08 51.21
C LEU A 7 -0.39 -65.58 49.84
N LEU A 8 -1.64 -65.89 49.47
CA LEU A 8 -2.29 -65.37 48.26
C LEU A 8 -2.43 -63.83 48.29
N LEU A 9 -2.72 -63.26 49.46
CA LEU A 9 -2.84 -61.80 49.61
C LEU A 9 -1.48 -61.10 49.48
N ILE A 10 -0.41 -61.68 50.04
CA ILE A 10 0.97 -61.17 49.88
C ILE A 10 1.44 -61.28 48.42
N ILE A 11 1.14 -62.40 47.74
CA ILE A 11 1.46 -62.58 46.31
C ILE A 11 0.68 -61.56 45.48
N ALA A 12 -0.63 -61.39 45.72
CA ALA A 12 -1.44 -60.39 45.02
C ALA A 12 -0.91 -58.96 45.26
N LEU A 13 -0.56 -58.61 46.49
CA LEU A 13 0.02 -57.30 46.82
C LEU A 13 1.38 -57.10 46.14
N SER A 14 2.20 -58.15 46.06
CA SER A 14 3.51 -58.12 45.40
C SER A 14 3.38 -57.97 43.88
N VAL A 15 2.42 -58.67 43.26
CA VAL A 15 2.13 -58.54 41.82
C VAL A 15 1.59 -57.15 41.50
N VAL A 16 0.69 -56.60 42.34
CA VAL A 16 0.18 -55.24 42.19
C VAL A 16 1.30 -54.21 42.38
N GLY A 17 2.16 -54.37 43.39
CA GLY A 17 3.33 -53.52 43.61
C GLY A 17 4.31 -53.56 42.44
N LEU A 18 4.60 -54.75 41.90
CA LEU A 18 5.45 -54.94 40.73
C LEU A 18 4.83 -54.25 39.49
N TRP A 19 3.52 -54.39 39.29
CA TRP A 19 2.79 -53.76 38.19
C TRP A 19 2.85 -52.23 38.26
N ILE A 20 2.69 -51.64 39.45
CA ILE A 20 2.84 -50.20 39.68
C ILE A 20 4.27 -49.73 39.36
N ILE A 21 5.29 -50.50 39.76
CA ILE A 21 6.69 -50.18 39.48
C ILE A 21 6.96 -50.21 37.98
N PHE A 22 6.54 -51.26 37.26
CA PHE A 22 6.72 -51.34 35.80
C PHE A 22 5.89 -50.31 35.03
N TYR A 23 4.74 -49.88 35.56
CA TYR A 23 3.96 -48.79 34.98
C TYR A 23 4.69 -47.44 35.10
N PHE A 24 5.30 -47.18 36.26
CA PHE A 24 5.96 -45.91 36.55
C PHE A 24 7.36 -45.81 35.93
N VAL A 25 8.12 -46.91 35.93
CA VAL A 25 9.49 -46.98 35.42
C VAL A 25 9.48 -47.43 33.97
N PRO A 26 9.80 -46.56 33.00
CA PRO A 26 9.81 -46.93 31.59
C PRO A 26 11.09 -47.72 31.21
N VAL A 27 11.21 -48.95 31.70
CA VAL A 27 12.39 -49.82 31.48
C VAL A 27 12.62 -50.07 29.98
N GLY A 28 11.55 -50.20 29.19
CA GLY A 28 11.66 -50.38 27.73
C GLY A 28 12.30 -49.18 27.00
N LEU A 29 11.93 -47.94 27.37
CA LEU A 29 12.52 -46.73 26.78
C LEU A 29 14.00 -46.58 27.20
N TRP A 30 14.32 -46.92 28.45
CA TRP A 30 15.68 -46.93 28.93
C TRP A 30 16.57 -47.90 28.14
N PHE A 31 16.08 -49.13 27.94
CA PHE A 31 16.80 -50.15 27.15
C PHE A 31 17.01 -49.69 25.70
N GLN A 32 15.99 -49.11 25.07
CA GLN A 32 16.10 -48.56 23.72
C GLN A 32 17.15 -47.44 23.62
N ALA A 33 17.22 -46.56 24.61
CA ALA A 33 18.25 -45.52 24.69
C ALA A 33 19.66 -46.11 24.80
N LEU A 34 19.83 -47.10 25.67
CA LEU A 34 21.10 -47.77 25.92
C LEU A 34 21.64 -48.46 24.65
N VAL A 35 20.79 -49.25 23.97
CA VAL A 35 21.14 -49.93 22.71
C VAL A 35 21.46 -48.92 21.59
N SER A 36 20.83 -47.75 21.64
CA SER A 36 21.08 -46.67 20.69
C SER A 36 22.30 -45.80 21.03
N GLY A 37 23.08 -46.15 22.07
CA GLY A 37 24.28 -45.42 22.48
C GLY A 37 24.04 -44.20 23.36
N VAL A 38 22.80 -43.96 23.81
CA VAL A 38 22.42 -42.81 24.63
C VAL A 38 22.41 -43.20 26.11
N ARG A 39 23.32 -42.62 26.90
CA ARG A 39 23.47 -42.91 28.33
C ARG A 39 22.49 -42.07 29.17
N ILE A 40 21.35 -42.65 29.54
CA ILE A 40 20.35 -42.06 30.46
C ILE A 40 20.14 -43.00 31.65
N SER A 41 20.06 -42.46 32.87
CA SER A 41 19.76 -43.27 34.05
C SER A 41 18.26 -43.46 34.25
N LEU A 42 17.84 -44.59 34.82
CA LEU A 42 16.42 -44.83 35.13
C LEU A 42 15.85 -43.75 36.06
N LEU A 43 16.64 -43.28 37.01
CA LEU A 43 16.27 -42.18 37.91
C LEU A 43 15.95 -40.89 37.14
N GLN A 44 16.67 -40.59 36.06
CA GLN A 44 16.41 -39.40 35.25
C GLN A 44 15.07 -39.50 34.52
N LEU A 45 14.70 -40.67 34.00
CA LEU A 45 13.40 -40.89 33.35
C LEU A 45 12.24 -40.71 34.33
N ILE A 46 12.44 -41.10 35.59
CA ILE A 46 11.48 -40.88 36.67
C ILE A 46 11.36 -39.37 36.98
N PHE A 47 12.49 -38.67 37.12
CA PHE A 47 12.49 -37.22 37.36
C PHE A 47 11.83 -36.41 36.23
N MET A 48 11.99 -36.84 34.98
CA MET A 48 11.31 -36.21 33.84
C MET A 48 9.77 -36.28 34.00
N ARG A 49 9.23 -37.44 34.38
CA ARG A 49 7.78 -37.59 34.64
C ARG A 49 7.31 -36.67 35.75
N TRP A 50 8.10 -36.52 36.82
CA TRP A 50 7.75 -35.63 37.92
C TRP A 50 7.75 -34.15 37.48
N ARG A 51 8.70 -33.75 36.63
CA ARG A 51 8.73 -32.43 35.99
C ARG A 51 7.67 -32.23 34.89
N LYS A 52 6.79 -33.21 34.67
CA LYS A 52 5.78 -33.24 33.59
C LYS A 52 6.38 -33.18 32.17
N VAL A 53 7.63 -33.60 32.00
CA VAL A 53 8.28 -33.73 30.68
C VAL A 53 8.10 -35.18 30.19
N PRO A 54 7.52 -35.43 29.00
CA PRO A 54 7.32 -36.77 28.48
C PRO A 54 8.66 -37.42 28.12
N PRO A 55 9.12 -38.47 28.84
CA PRO A 55 10.45 -39.04 28.62
C PRO A 55 10.63 -39.62 27.21
N ARG A 56 9.54 -40.11 26.61
CA ARG A 56 9.55 -40.69 25.25
C ARG A 56 10.02 -39.69 24.20
N VAL A 57 9.56 -38.44 24.26
CA VAL A 57 9.90 -37.39 23.27
C VAL A 57 11.39 -37.04 23.39
N ILE A 58 11.88 -36.83 24.62
CA ILE A 58 13.28 -36.47 24.87
C ILE A 58 14.22 -37.61 24.48
N VAL A 59 13.93 -38.85 24.90
CA VAL A 59 14.75 -40.01 24.56
C VAL A 59 14.82 -40.23 23.05
N GLN A 60 13.68 -40.15 22.36
CA GLN A 60 13.65 -40.33 20.91
C GLN A 60 14.46 -39.24 20.18
N ALA A 61 14.31 -37.98 20.59
CA ALA A 61 15.09 -36.88 20.05
C ALA A 61 16.60 -37.05 20.34
N MET A 62 16.98 -37.50 21.53
CA MET A 62 18.38 -37.81 21.86
C MET A 62 18.97 -38.92 20.99
N ILE A 63 18.21 -40.00 20.77
CA ILE A 63 18.63 -41.09 19.90
C ILE A 63 18.85 -40.58 18.48
N GLU A 64 17.94 -39.76 17.98
CA GLU A 64 18.02 -39.19 16.65
C GLU A 64 19.24 -38.28 16.48
N GLY A 65 19.44 -37.34 17.40
CA GLY A 65 20.59 -36.44 17.38
C GLY A 65 21.92 -37.18 17.52
N THR A 66 22.02 -38.14 18.44
CA THR A 66 23.26 -38.92 18.65
C THR A 66 23.62 -39.73 17.42
N LYS A 67 22.63 -40.35 16.76
CA LYS A 67 22.85 -41.09 15.50
C LYS A 67 23.26 -40.18 14.34
N ALA A 68 22.90 -38.90 14.38
CA ALA A 68 23.35 -37.90 13.43
C ALA A 68 24.70 -37.26 13.78
N GLY A 69 25.33 -37.66 14.88
CA GLY A 69 26.61 -37.10 15.35
C GLY A 69 26.49 -35.78 16.11
N LEU A 70 25.28 -35.40 16.56
CA LEU A 70 25.05 -34.18 17.33
C LEU A 70 25.26 -34.44 18.83
N THR A 71 25.97 -33.52 19.50
CA THR A 71 26.13 -33.52 20.95
C THR A 71 25.01 -32.70 21.61
N LEU A 72 23.90 -33.36 21.94
CA LEU A 72 22.74 -32.70 22.57
C LEU A 72 22.73 -32.88 24.09
N ASN A 73 22.53 -31.77 24.82
CA ASN A 73 22.38 -31.81 26.26
C ASN A 73 20.92 -32.06 26.65
N ARG A 74 20.68 -33.14 27.40
CA ARG A 74 19.36 -33.51 27.91
C ARG A 74 18.67 -32.39 28.68
N ASN A 75 19.40 -31.71 29.56
CA ASN A 75 18.82 -30.67 30.41
C ASN A 75 18.31 -29.48 29.59
N GLU A 76 18.97 -29.15 28.47
CA GLU A 76 18.55 -28.07 27.58
C GLU A 76 17.29 -28.45 26.79
N MET A 77 17.17 -29.71 26.37
CA MET A 77 15.93 -30.23 25.75
C MET A 77 14.75 -30.27 26.73
N GLU A 78 15.00 -30.67 27.99
CA GLU A 78 13.98 -30.61 29.05
C GLU A 78 13.54 -29.15 29.28
N ALA A 79 14.49 -28.22 29.35
CA ALA A 79 14.20 -26.79 29.52
C ALA A 79 13.40 -26.21 28.35
N HIS A 80 13.76 -26.55 27.11
CA HIS A 80 13.03 -26.12 25.91
C HIS A 80 11.58 -26.64 25.89
N PHE A 81 11.38 -27.91 26.27
CA PHE A 81 10.04 -28.48 26.39
C PHE A 81 9.20 -27.75 27.46
N LEU A 82 9.80 -27.46 28.61
CA LEU A 82 9.14 -26.73 29.69
C LEU A 82 8.80 -25.28 29.31
N ALA A 83 9.61 -24.67 28.43
CA ALA A 83 9.32 -23.36 27.83
C ALA A 83 8.19 -23.39 26.79
N GLY A 84 7.59 -24.56 26.52
CA GLY A 84 6.52 -24.73 25.54
C GLY A 84 7.01 -25.04 24.11
N GLY A 85 8.30 -25.30 23.94
CA GLY A 85 8.93 -25.60 22.66
C GLY A 85 8.73 -27.05 22.17
N ARG A 86 8.94 -27.25 20.87
CA ARG A 86 8.77 -28.53 20.16
C ARG A 86 10.12 -29.21 19.93
N VAL A 87 10.59 -29.95 20.95
CA VAL A 87 11.90 -30.63 20.94
C VAL A 87 12.10 -31.54 19.72
N SER A 88 11.09 -32.34 19.35
CA SER A 88 11.18 -33.26 18.21
C SER A 88 11.48 -32.53 16.89
N LYS A 89 10.78 -31.41 16.62
CA LYS A 89 10.98 -30.61 15.41
C LYS A 89 12.36 -29.96 15.39
N VAL A 90 12.79 -29.40 16.52
CA VAL A 90 14.09 -28.75 16.66
C VAL A 90 15.23 -29.74 16.38
N VAL A 91 15.17 -30.94 16.96
CA VAL A 91 16.20 -31.96 16.73
C VAL A 91 16.18 -32.45 15.28
N HIS A 92 14.99 -32.68 14.70
CA HIS A 92 14.90 -33.08 13.30
C HIS A 92 15.50 -32.00 12.36
N ALA A 93 15.25 -30.71 12.65
CA ALA A 93 15.85 -29.60 11.93
C ALA A 93 17.37 -29.55 12.08
N LEU A 94 17.91 -29.78 13.28
CA LEU A 94 19.36 -29.85 13.53
C LEU A 94 20.02 -31.01 12.78
N VAL A 95 19.37 -32.18 12.74
CA VAL A 95 19.84 -33.34 11.98
C VAL A 95 19.90 -33.02 10.49
N SER A 96 18.87 -32.38 9.94
CA SER A 96 18.84 -31.92 8.55
C SER A 96 19.92 -30.87 8.27
N ALA A 97 20.12 -29.91 9.18
CA ALA A 97 21.15 -28.89 9.07
C ALA A 97 22.55 -29.51 9.06
N GLN A 98 22.81 -30.47 9.95
CA GLN A 98 24.09 -31.20 10.01
C GLN A 98 24.38 -31.96 8.72
N LYS A 99 23.38 -32.65 8.15
CA LYS A 99 23.53 -33.35 6.87
C LYS A 99 23.79 -32.40 5.69
N ALA A 100 23.24 -31.19 5.77
CA ALA A 100 23.44 -30.14 4.79
C ALA A 100 24.65 -29.23 5.05
N ASN A 101 25.47 -29.53 6.07
CA ASN A 101 26.60 -28.70 6.52
C ASN A 101 26.22 -27.23 6.84
N ILE A 102 25.01 -27.00 7.36
CA ILE A 102 24.55 -25.68 7.79
C ILE A 102 24.91 -25.49 9.27
N PRO A 103 25.62 -24.42 9.65
CA PRO A 103 25.96 -24.15 11.04
C PRO A 103 24.72 -23.68 11.81
N LEU A 104 24.04 -24.62 12.48
CA LEU A 104 22.88 -24.36 13.34
C LEU A 104 23.18 -24.90 14.75
N ASP A 105 23.25 -23.98 15.72
CA ASP A 105 23.44 -24.36 17.12
C ASP A 105 22.09 -24.68 17.80
N PHE A 106 22.11 -25.54 18.83
CA PHE A 106 20.91 -25.95 19.55
C PHE A 106 20.17 -24.74 20.13
N LYS A 107 20.90 -23.79 20.73
CA LYS A 107 20.32 -22.56 21.31
C LYS A 107 19.62 -21.69 20.26
N MET A 108 20.23 -21.55 19.09
CA MET A 108 19.64 -20.78 17.99
C MET A 108 18.37 -21.47 17.47
N ALA A 109 18.41 -22.79 17.29
CA ALA A 109 17.25 -23.57 16.88
C ALA A 109 16.08 -23.46 17.88
N THR A 110 16.37 -23.51 19.19
CA THR A 110 15.35 -23.30 20.23
C THR A 110 14.77 -21.89 20.21
N ALA A 111 15.59 -20.87 19.96
CA ALA A 111 15.13 -19.48 19.88
C ALA A 111 14.19 -19.26 18.70
N ILE A 112 14.48 -19.87 17.54
CA ILE A 112 13.63 -19.82 16.35
C ILE A 112 12.26 -20.45 16.63
N ASP A 113 12.23 -21.62 17.27
CA ASP A 113 10.99 -22.32 17.61
C ASP A 113 10.14 -21.56 18.64
N LEU A 114 10.77 -20.96 19.66
CA LEU A 114 10.08 -20.11 20.65
C LEU A 114 9.56 -18.80 20.04
N ALA A 115 10.22 -18.28 19.00
CA ALA A 115 9.72 -17.16 18.22
C ALA A 115 8.51 -17.52 17.32
N GLY A 116 8.06 -18.78 17.36
CA GLY A 116 6.89 -19.26 16.62
C GLY A 116 7.18 -19.62 15.16
N ARG A 117 8.44 -19.62 14.73
CA ARG A 117 8.84 -20.01 13.36
C ARG A 117 9.15 -21.51 13.31
N ASP A 118 8.92 -22.15 12.16
CA ASP A 118 9.29 -23.55 11.96
C ASP A 118 10.77 -23.65 11.56
N VAL A 119 11.60 -24.16 12.48
CA VAL A 119 13.05 -24.34 12.27
C VAL A 119 13.31 -25.31 11.13
N PHE A 120 12.49 -26.35 10.98
CA PHE A 120 12.69 -27.37 9.97
C PHE A 120 12.48 -26.81 8.57
N GLU A 121 11.40 -26.04 8.38
CA GLU A 121 11.12 -25.35 7.12
C GLU A 121 12.25 -24.37 6.77
N ALA A 122 12.76 -23.62 7.74
CA ALA A 122 13.86 -22.70 7.51
C ALA A 122 15.15 -23.41 7.06
N VAL A 123 15.50 -24.54 7.67
CA VAL A 123 16.64 -25.36 7.23
C VAL A 123 16.39 -25.92 5.83
N GLN A 124 15.19 -26.42 5.55
CA GLN A 124 14.84 -26.95 4.24
C GLN A 124 14.92 -25.89 3.14
N MET A 125 14.42 -24.68 3.42
CA MET A 125 14.52 -23.54 2.50
C MET A 125 15.96 -23.03 2.32
N SER A 126 16.81 -23.25 3.33
CA SER A 126 18.24 -22.97 3.21
C SER A 126 18.94 -23.91 2.22
N VAL A 127 18.57 -25.20 2.23
CA VAL A 127 19.10 -26.23 1.31
C VAL A 127 18.50 -26.11 -0.08
N ASN A 128 17.17 -25.96 -0.16
CA ASN A 128 16.42 -25.87 -1.39
C ASN A 128 15.70 -24.51 -1.45
N PRO A 129 16.24 -23.53 -2.18
CA PRO A 129 15.63 -22.22 -2.32
C PRO A 129 14.19 -22.30 -2.83
N LYS A 130 13.36 -21.35 -2.41
CA LYS A 130 11.96 -21.23 -2.82
C LYS A 130 11.81 -20.04 -3.77
N VAL A 131 11.03 -20.24 -4.82
CA VAL A 131 10.66 -19.16 -5.75
C VAL A 131 9.34 -18.54 -5.29
N ILE A 132 9.34 -17.22 -5.13
CA ILE A 132 8.18 -16.42 -4.72
C ILE A 132 7.91 -15.37 -5.78
N ASN A 133 6.66 -15.24 -6.21
CA ASN A 133 6.27 -14.22 -7.16
C ASN A 133 5.94 -12.92 -6.41
N THR A 134 6.42 -11.79 -6.93
CA THR A 134 5.99 -10.47 -6.44
C THR A 134 4.55 -10.19 -6.85
N PRO A 135 3.79 -9.38 -6.09
CA PRO A 135 2.60 -8.75 -6.62
C PRO A 135 2.95 -7.93 -7.88
N PRO A 136 1.98 -7.67 -8.79
CA PRO A 136 2.23 -6.86 -9.97
C PRO A 136 2.62 -5.43 -9.57
N VAL A 137 3.83 -5.03 -9.95
CA VAL A 137 4.39 -3.72 -9.65
C VAL A 137 4.16 -2.81 -10.84
N THR A 138 3.62 -1.63 -10.60
CA THR A 138 3.32 -0.65 -11.65
C THR A 138 4.26 0.54 -11.53
N ALA A 139 4.94 0.90 -12.62
CA ALA A 139 5.85 2.03 -12.67
C ALA A 139 5.74 2.77 -14.01
N VAL A 140 6.21 4.02 -14.06
CA VAL A 140 6.16 4.86 -15.27
C VAL A 140 7.60 5.23 -15.62
N ALA A 141 8.00 4.99 -16.87
CA ALA A 141 9.30 5.40 -17.38
C ALA A 141 9.31 6.91 -17.70
N LYS A 142 10.49 7.50 -17.93
CA LYS A 142 10.62 8.95 -18.19
C LYS A 142 9.91 9.42 -19.46
N ASP A 143 9.61 8.53 -20.39
CA ASP A 143 8.81 8.80 -21.59
C ASP A 143 7.28 8.82 -21.32
N GLY A 144 6.87 8.65 -20.06
CA GLY A 144 5.46 8.73 -19.64
C GLY A 144 4.66 7.45 -19.90
N ILE A 145 5.29 6.35 -20.30
CA ILE A 145 4.62 5.07 -20.54
C ILE A 145 4.68 4.21 -19.29
N GLN A 146 3.52 3.68 -18.91
CA GLN A 146 3.36 2.78 -17.77
C GLN A 146 3.79 1.36 -18.15
N LEU A 147 4.53 0.72 -17.26
CA LEU A 147 4.90 -0.69 -17.31
C LEU A 147 4.37 -1.39 -16.06
N ILE A 148 3.77 -2.56 -16.25
CA ILE A 148 3.33 -3.46 -15.17
C ILE A 148 4.27 -4.66 -15.20
N THR A 149 5.06 -4.82 -14.16
CA THR A 149 6.12 -5.83 -14.09
C THR A 149 5.83 -6.83 -12.98
N LYS A 150 6.02 -8.12 -13.26
CA LYS A 150 6.01 -9.19 -12.26
C LYS A 150 7.40 -9.80 -12.19
N ALA A 151 7.92 -9.97 -10.98
CA ALA A 151 9.21 -10.60 -10.76
C ALA A 151 9.05 -11.94 -10.01
N ARG A 152 9.93 -12.87 -10.33
CA ARG A 152 10.20 -14.12 -9.62
C ARG A 152 11.42 -13.90 -8.75
N VAL A 153 11.26 -13.97 -7.43
CA VAL A 153 12.34 -13.82 -6.47
C VAL A 153 12.69 -15.21 -5.93
N THR A 154 13.92 -15.64 -6.15
CA THR A 154 14.45 -16.86 -5.55
C THR A 154 15.08 -16.50 -4.22
N VAL A 155 14.47 -16.95 -3.12
CA VAL A 155 14.94 -16.67 -1.75
C VAL A 155 15.43 -17.92 -1.07
N ARG A 156 16.43 -17.74 -0.21
CA ARG A 156 16.95 -18.73 0.72
C ARG A 156 16.77 -18.20 2.14
N ALA A 157 16.50 -19.08 3.12
CA ALA A 157 16.46 -18.66 4.52
C ALA A 157 17.87 -18.36 5.06
N ASN A 158 18.04 -17.20 5.69
CA ASN A 158 19.24 -16.84 6.42
C ASN A 158 19.09 -17.24 7.89
N ILE A 159 19.66 -18.39 8.23
CA ILE A 159 19.54 -19.00 9.57
C ILE A 159 20.03 -18.08 10.70
N LYS A 160 21.03 -17.22 10.44
CA LYS A 160 21.59 -16.31 11.46
C LYS A 160 20.64 -15.18 11.83
N GLN A 161 19.83 -14.71 10.88
CA GLN A 161 18.94 -13.54 11.04
C GLN A 161 17.45 -13.92 11.07
N LEU A 162 17.15 -15.22 11.20
CA LEU A 162 15.78 -15.72 11.21
C LEU A 162 14.97 -15.24 12.43
N VAL A 163 15.65 -14.96 13.54
CA VAL A 163 15.05 -14.37 14.75
C VAL A 163 15.25 -12.85 14.71
N GLY A 164 14.14 -12.11 14.67
CA GLY A 164 14.15 -10.64 14.63
C GLY A 164 14.35 -10.01 13.25
N GLY A 165 14.70 -10.80 12.23
CA GLY A 165 14.78 -10.32 10.85
C GLY A 165 13.41 -10.07 10.21
N ALA A 166 13.40 -9.19 9.21
CA ALA A 166 12.20 -8.88 8.44
C ALA A 166 11.72 -10.10 7.62
N GLY A 167 10.39 -10.24 7.48
CA GLY A 167 9.76 -11.39 6.81
C GLY A 167 9.77 -11.33 5.29
N GLU A 168 9.17 -12.35 4.65
CA GLU A 168 9.07 -12.47 3.18
C GLU A 168 8.37 -11.25 2.57
N GLU A 169 7.29 -10.75 3.18
CA GLU A 169 6.54 -9.59 2.68
C GLU A 169 7.40 -8.33 2.57
N THR A 170 8.29 -8.10 3.54
CA THR A 170 9.20 -6.95 3.53
C THR A 170 10.24 -7.08 2.43
N VAL A 171 10.74 -8.30 2.18
CA VAL A 171 11.65 -8.57 1.06
C VAL A 171 10.95 -8.29 -0.27
N LEU A 172 9.72 -8.78 -0.46
CA LEU A 172 8.94 -8.53 -1.68
C LEU A 172 8.64 -7.04 -1.89
N ALA A 173 8.33 -6.31 -0.82
CA ALA A 173 8.09 -4.87 -0.89
C ALA A 173 9.34 -4.09 -1.30
N ARG A 174 10.51 -4.42 -0.73
CA ARG A 174 11.81 -3.83 -1.09
C ARG A 174 12.21 -4.15 -2.52
N VAL A 175 12.00 -5.38 -2.98
CA VAL A 175 12.18 -5.77 -4.39
C VAL A 175 11.25 -4.94 -5.28
N GLY A 176 9.98 -4.79 -4.89
CA GLY A 176 9.03 -3.95 -5.60
C GLY A 176 9.48 -2.48 -5.72
N GLU A 177 9.93 -1.88 -4.62
CA GLU A 177 10.50 -0.52 -4.62
C GLU A 177 11.73 -0.40 -5.54
N GLY A 178 12.60 -1.41 -5.51
CA GLY A 178 13.74 -1.51 -6.41
C GLY A 178 13.31 -1.50 -7.89
N ILE A 179 12.33 -2.32 -8.25
CA ILE A 179 11.78 -2.41 -9.60
C ILE A 179 11.17 -1.06 -10.03
N VAL A 180 10.37 -0.42 -9.16
CA VAL A 180 9.79 0.91 -9.43
C VAL A 180 10.89 1.93 -9.73
N THR A 181 11.96 1.93 -8.92
CA THR A 181 13.07 2.86 -9.10
C THR A 181 13.85 2.59 -10.40
N ALA A 182 14.07 1.32 -10.75
CA ALA A 182 14.76 0.95 -11.98
C ALA A 182 13.97 1.37 -13.23
N ILE A 183 12.66 1.14 -13.24
CA ILE A 183 11.78 1.56 -14.35
C ILE A 183 11.70 3.09 -14.41
N GLY A 184 11.49 3.77 -13.28
CA GLY A 184 11.37 5.23 -13.23
C GLY A 184 12.66 5.98 -13.58
N SER A 185 13.83 5.34 -13.44
CA SER A 185 15.11 5.93 -13.85
C SER A 185 15.43 5.74 -15.33
N SER A 186 14.77 4.79 -15.99
CA SER A 186 14.95 4.48 -17.42
C SER A 186 14.43 5.59 -18.33
N LEU A 187 15.12 5.85 -19.43
CA LEU A 187 14.78 6.95 -20.35
C LEU A 187 13.51 6.67 -21.15
N SER A 188 13.31 5.40 -21.54
CA SER A 188 12.14 4.97 -22.29
C SER A 188 11.71 3.56 -21.89
N HIS A 189 10.41 3.26 -22.03
CA HIS A 189 9.89 1.90 -21.88
C HIS A 189 10.57 0.88 -22.81
N LYS A 190 11.10 1.31 -23.96
CA LYS A 190 11.83 0.44 -24.90
C LYS A 190 13.12 -0.11 -24.29
N GLU A 191 13.86 0.73 -23.56
CA GLU A 191 15.11 0.32 -22.89
C GLU A 191 14.85 -0.82 -21.88
N VAL A 192 13.72 -0.74 -21.18
CA VAL A 192 13.29 -1.76 -20.22
C VAL A 192 12.90 -3.07 -20.91
N LEU A 193 12.22 -2.99 -22.06
CA LEU A 193 11.81 -4.15 -22.84
C LEU A 193 12.97 -4.83 -23.58
N GLU A 194 13.95 -4.04 -24.04
CA GLU A 194 15.15 -4.55 -24.71
C GLU A 194 16.05 -5.35 -23.76
N ASN A 195 16.12 -4.95 -22.48
CA ASN A 195 16.99 -5.61 -21.51
C ASN A 195 16.39 -5.64 -20.09
N PRO A 196 15.43 -6.54 -19.83
CA PRO A 196 14.77 -6.65 -18.52
C PRO A 196 15.74 -7.05 -17.39
N ASP A 197 16.83 -7.75 -17.71
CA ASP A 197 17.86 -8.14 -16.76
C ASP A 197 18.61 -6.94 -16.15
N LYS A 198 18.56 -5.77 -16.79
CA LYS A 198 19.13 -4.55 -16.23
C LYS A 198 18.40 -4.13 -14.95
N ILE A 199 17.09 -4.39 -14.88
CA ILE A 199 16.29 -4.14 -13.67
C ILE A 199 16.81 -5.02 -12.54
N SER A 200 16.90 -6.34 -12.75
CA SER A 200 17.28 -7.27 -11.69
C SER A 200 18.67 -6.99 -11.13
N LYS A 201 19.66 -6.68 -11.99
CA LYS A 201 21.00 -6.29 -11.54
C LYS A 201 20.99 -5.03 -10.69
N THR A 202 20.35 -3.97 -11.17
CA THR A 202 20.25 -2.68 -10.45
C THR A 202 19.55 -2.84 -9.10
N VAL A 203 18.59 -3.77 -9.01
CA VAL A 203 17.82 -4.06 -7.79
C VAL A 203 18.63 -4.91 -6.81
N LEU A 204 19.39 -5.91 -7.29
CA LEU A 204 20.28 -6.73 -6.46
C LEU A 204 21.45 -5.91 -5.89
N ASP A 205 22.02 -4.98 -6.67
CA ASP A 205 23.15 -4.13 -6.26
C ASP A 205 22.83 -3.22 -5.05
N LYS A 206 21.56 -2.99 -4.75
CA LYS A 206 21.12 -2.18 -3.60
C LYS A 206 21.14 -2.91 -2.25
N GLY A 207 21.42 -4.21 -2.21
CA GLY A 207 21.52 -4.97 -0.95
C GLY A 207 20.19 -5.03 -0.17
N LEU A 208 19.13 -5.46 -0.85
CA LEU A 208 17.75 -5.47 -0.32
C LEU A 208 17.52 -6.45 0.83
N ASP A 209 18.42 -7.42 0.97
CA ASP A 209 18.47 -8.49 1.97
C ASP A 209 19.12 -8.06 3.30
N ALA A 210 19.54 -6.80 3.42
CA ALA A 210 20.09 -6.28 4.67
C ALA A 210 19.04 -6.31 5.80
N GLY A 211 19.30 -7.12 6.83
CA GLY A 211 18.46 -7.24 8.03
C GLY A 211 17.19 -8.06 7.83
N THR A 212 17.12 -8.88 6.79
CA THR A 212 15.98 -9.77 6.53
C THR A 212 16.29 -11.20 6.97
N ALA A 213 15.24 -11.96 7.29
CA ALA A 213 15.35 -13.38 7.59
C ALA A 213 15.67 -14.24 6.35
N PHE A 214 15.72 -13.62 5.18
CA PHE A 214 15.92 -14.25 3.87
C PHE A 214 17.06 -13.57 3.14
N GLU A 215 17.78 -14.36 2.36
CA GLU A 215 18.82 -13.93 1.42
C GLU A 215 18.27 -14.09 0.00
N ILE A 216 18.47 -13.08 -0.85
CA ILE A 216 17.98 -13.10 -2.23
C ILE A 216 19.08 -13.68 -3.11
N LEU A 217 18.79 -14.81 -3.78
CA LEU A 217 19.72 -15.45 -4.71
C LEU A 217 19.60 -14.87 -6.11
N SER A 218 18.36 -14.73 -6.60
CA SER A 218 18.08 -14.14 -7.91
C SER A 218 16.76 -13.39 -7.89
N ILE A 219 16.68 -12.38 -8.75
CA ILE A 219 15.44 -11.69 -9.10
C ILE A 219 15.34 -11.82 -10.61
N ASP A 220 14.32 -12.50 -11.08
CA ASP A 220 14.08 -12.74 -12.49
C ASP A 220 12.80 -12.04 -12.90
N ILE A 221 12.81 -11.27 -13.98
CA ILE A 221 11.58 -10.62 -14.45
C ILE A 221 10.74 -11.66 -15.18
N ALA A 222 9.55 -11.95 -14.66
CA ALA A 222 8.67 -12.99 -15.17
C ALA A 222 7.81 -12.49 -16.33
N ASP A 223 7.40 -11.22 -16.27
CA ASP A 223 6.42 -10.63 -17.18
C ASP A 223 6.53 -9.09 -17.15
N ILE A 224 6.41 -8.44 -18.31
CA ILE A 224 6.37 -6.98 -18.46
C ILE A 224 5.25 -6.64 -19.45
N ASP A 225 4.18 -6.05 -18.93
CA ASP A 225 3.06 -5.55 -19.72
C ASP A 225 3.17 -4.03 -19.93
N ILE A 226 2.88 -3.57 -21.13
CA ILE A 226 2.75 -2.14 -21.43
C ILE A 226 1.34 -1.69 -21.05
N GLY A 227 1.26 -0.72 -20.14
CA GLY A 227 0.02 -0.13 -19.65
C GLY A 227 -0.41 1.09 -20.46
N ARG A 228 -0.87 2.13 -19.76
CA ARG A 228 -1.35 3.37 -20.38
C ARG A 228 -0.19 4.36 -20.62
N ASN A 229 -0.35 5.23 -21.61
CA ASN A 229 0.52 6.40 -21.75
C ASN A 229 0.04 7.49 -20.79
N ILE A 230 0.59 7.49 -19.58
CA ILE A 230 0.28 8.45 -18.52
C ILE A 230 0.69 9.87 -18.96
N GLY A 231 1.79 10.01 -19.70
CA GLY A 231 2.22 11.30 -20.25
C GLY A 231 1.15 11.94 -21.14
N ALA A 232 0.57 11.16 -22.06
CA ALA A 232 -0.51 11.64 -22.94
C ALA A 232 -1.79 11.97 -22.16
N VAL A 233 -2.16 11.15 -21.17
CA VAL A 233 -3.33 11.40 -20.32
C VAL A 233 -3.15 12.70 -19.53
N LEU A 234 -2.01 12.90 -18.89
CA LEU A 234 -1.70 14.13 -18.15
C LEU A 234 -1.72 15.36 -19.07
N GLN A 235 -1.21 15.25 -20.31
CA GLN A 235 -1.27 16.33 -21.30
C GLN A 235 -2.71 16.65 -21.73
N MET A 236 -3.55 15.63 -21.94
CA MET A 236 -4.96 15.83 -22.25
C MET A 236 -5.71 16.49 -21.09
N ASP A 237 -5.45 16.05 -19.85
CA ASP A 237 -6.06 16.61 -18.65
C ASP A 237 -5.64 18.07 -18.44
N GLN A 238 -4.35 18.38 -18.67
CA GLN A 238 -3.84 19.74 -18.61
C GLN A 238 -4.46 20.62 -19.71
N ALA A 239 -4.56 20.14 -20.95
CA ALA A 239 -5.20 20.88 -22.04
C ALA A 239 -6.70 21.12 -21.79
N ASN A 240 -7.40 20.16 -21.19
CA ASN A 240 -8.81 20.32 -20.79
C ASN A 240 -8.96 21.35 -19.67
N ALA A 241 -8.06 21.33 -18.67
CA ALA A 241 -8.04 22.33 -17.62
C ALA A 241 -7.80 23.74 -18.20
N ASP A 242 -6.82 23.90 -19.09
CA ASP A 242 -6.51 25.16 -19.76
C ASP A 242 -7.68 25.66 -20.63
N LYS A 243 -8.35 24.75 -21.35
CA LYS A 243 -9.57 25.05 -22.12
C LYS A 243 -10.68 25.57 -21.21
N ASN A 244 -10.92 24.93 -20.07
CA ASN A 244 -11.95 25.33 -19.11
C ASN A 244 -11.65 26.71 -18.52
N ILE A 245 -10.38 26.99 -18.18
CA ILE A 245 -9.95 28.31 -17.69
C ILE A 245 -10.15 29.38 -18.77
N ALA A 246 -9.78 29.08 -20.02
CA ALA A 246 -9.96 29.98 -21.14
C ALA A 246 -11.44 30.28 -21.42
N GLN A 247 -12.30 29.25 -21.36
CA GLN A 247 -13.75 29.39 -21.50
C GLN A 247 -14.34 30.23 -20.37
N ALA A 248 -13.97 29.98 -19.11
CA ALA A 248 -14.42 30.75 -17.96
C ALA A 248 -14.03 32.24 -18.08
N LYS A 249 -12.78 32.54 -18.49
CA LYS A 249 -12.33 33.93 -18.74
C LYS A 249 -13.07 34.59 -19.90
N ALA A 250 -13.40 33.84 -20.95
CA ALA A 250 -14.17 34.36 -22.07
C ALA A 250 -15.60 34.70 -21.65
N GLU A 251 -16.21 33.85 -20.82
CA GLU A 251 -17.54 34.06 -20.26
C GLU A 251 -17.56 35.24 -19.28
N GLU A 252 -16.55 35.36 -18.41
CA GLU A 252 -16.36 36.52 -17.52
C GLU A 252 -16.29 37.83 -18.32
N ARG A 253 -15.45 37.88 -19.38
CA ARG A 253 -15.37 39.04 -20.27
C ARG A 253 -16.69 39.35 -20.96
N ARG A 254 -17.41 38.33 -21.39
CA ARG A 254 -18.73 38.49 -22.02
C ARG A 254 -19.73 39.06 -21.01
N ALA A 255 -19.75 38.55 -19.78
CA ALA A 255 -20.60 39.05 -18.71
C ALA A 255 -20.28 40.50 -18.36
N MET A 256 -18.99 40.86 -18.25
CA MET A 256 -18.56 42.25 -18.02
C MET A 256 -18.94 43.18 -19.17
N ALA A 257 -18.80 42.75 -20.42
CA ALA A 257 -19.20 43.55 -21.58
C ALA A 257 -20.71 43.82 -21.60
N VAL A 258 -21.53 42.81 -21.29
CA VAL A 258 -22.99 42.97 -21.16
C VAL A 258 -23.34 43.89 -19.99
N ALA A 259 -22.68 43.74 -18.84
CA ALA A 259 -22.88 44.62 -17.69
C ALA A 259 -22.55 46.08 -18.03
N LEU A 260 -21.42 46.32 -18.74
CA LEU A 260 -21.03 47.64 -19.20
C LEU A 260 -22.04 48.21 -20.21
N GLU A 261 -22.54 47.39 -21.14
CA GLU A 261 -23.58 47.82 -22.09
C GLU A 261 -24.86 48.25 -21.35
N GLN A 262 -25.28 47.50 -20.33
CA GLN A 262 -26.44 47.85 -19.50
C GLN A 262 -26.18 49.12 -18.67
N GLU A 263 -24.99 49.27 -18.10
CA GLU A 263 -24.60 50.48 -17.37
C GLU A 263 -24.63 51.72 -18.29
N MET A 264 -24.14 51.60 -19.52
CA MET A 264 -24.18 52.68 -20.50
C MET A 264 -25.61 53.00 -20.96
N LYS A 265 -26.48 51.98 -21.12
CA LYS A 265 -27.92 52.21 -21.37
C LYS A 265 -28.59 52.94 -20.21
N ALA A 266 -28.30 52.55 -18.98
CA ALA A 266 -28.81 53.22 -17.78
C ALA A 266 -28.33 54.66 -17.70
N LYS A 267 -27.04 54.94 -17.93
CA LYS A 267 -26.49 56.31 -18.01
C LYS A 267 -27.13 57.14 -19.12
N ALA A 268 -27.37 56.55 -20.29
CA ALA A 268 -28.06 57.23 -21.38
C ALA A 268 -29.53 57.56 -21.03
N GLN A 269 -30.22 56.67 -20.32
CA GLN A 269 -31.56 56.93 -19.79
C GLN A 269 -31.55 58.02 -18.71
N GLU A 270 -30.59 58.00 -17.78
CA GLU A 270 -30.44 59.04 -16.76
C GLU A 270 -30.15 60.40 -17.39
N ALA A 271 -29.26 60.46 -18.39
CA ALA A 271 -28.97 61.69 -19.13
C ALA A 271 -30.22 62.20 -19.87
N ARG A 272 -30.99 61.29 -20.51
CA ARG A 272 -32.28 61.65 -21.13
C ARG A 272 -33.28 62.18 -20.10
N ALA A 273 -33.36 61.57 -18.92
CA ALA A 273 -34.22 62.05 -17.84
C ALA A 273 -33.82 63.47 -17.40
N LYS A 274 -32.51 63.77 -17.28
CA LYS A 274 -32.02 65.12 -16.99
C LYS A 274 -32.36 66.13 -18.09
N VAL A 275 -32.27 65.74 -19.36
CA VAL A 275 -32.69 66.60 -20.48
C VAL A 275 -34.19 66.90 -20.39
N ILE A 276 -35.02 65.88 -20.11
CA ILE A 276 -36.47 66.06 -19.94
C ILE A 276 -36.77 66.96 -18.74
N GLU A 277 -36.03 66.82 -17.63
CA GLU A 277 -36.18 67.68 -16.45
C GLU A 277 -35.87 69.14 -16.78
N ALA A 278 -34.78 69.40 -17.51
CA ALA A 278 -34.41 70.74 -17.97
C ALA A 278 -35.42 71.30 -19.00
N GLU A 279 -35.90 70.48 -19.95
CA GLU A 279 -36.95 70.89 -20.89
C GLU A 279 -38.25 71.23 -20.16
N ALA A 280 -38.58 70.52 -19.07
CA ALA A 280 -39.77 70.80 -18.26
C ALA A 280 -39.68 72.14 -17.49
N GLU A 281 -38.48 72.71 -17.31
CA GLU A 281 -38.33 74.06 -16.76
C GLU A 281 -38.78 75.13 -17.76
N ILE A 282 -38.69 74.89 -19.07
CA ILE A 282 -39.05 75.87 -20.10
C ILE A 282 -40.55 76.23 -20.03
N PRO A 283 -41.51 75.29 -20.01
CA PRO A 283 -42.93 75.62 -19.80
C PRO A 283 -43.21 76.31 -18.47
N LYS A 284 -42.50 75.95 -17.39
CA LYS A 284 -42.66 76.60 -16.08
C LYS A 284 -42.21 78.05 -16.13
N ALA A 285 -41.05 78.32 -16.73
CA ALA A 285 -40.54 79.68 -16.93
C ALA A 285 -41.44 80.51 -17.87
N ILE A 286 -41.99 79.90 -18.93
CA ILE A 286 -42.99 80.56 -19.80
C ILE A 286 -44.26 80.89 -19.01
N ALA A 287 -44.76 79.97 -18.20
CA ALA A 287 -45.93 80.20 -17.35
C ALA A 287 -45.68 81.30 -16.31
N GLU A 288 -44.46 81.39 -15.76
CA GLU A 288 -44.04 82.47 -14.88
C GLU A 288 -43.95 83.81 -15.61
N ALA A 289 -43.40 83.84 -16.83
CA ALA A 289 -43.34 85.04 -17.67
C ALA A 289 -44.74 85.57 -18.06
N PHE A 290 -45.71 84.68 -18.25
CA PHE A 290 -47.12 85.06 -18.42
C PHE A 290 -47.72 85.66 -17.15
N ARG A 291 -47.42 85.11 -15.96
CA ARG A 291 -47.91 85.65 -14.68
C ARG A 291 -47.27 86.99 -14.33
N SER A 292 -45.99 87.17 -14.64
CA SER A 292 -45.24 88.40 -14.37
C SER A 292 -45.49 89.50 -15.41
N GLY A 293 -46.30 89.23 -16.46
CA GLY A 293 -46.69 90.19 -17.48
C GLY A 293 -45.62 90.45 -18.56
N ASN A 294 -44.56 89.65 -18.62
CA ASN A 294 -43.45 89.82 -19.56
C ASN A 294 -43.67 89.15 -20.93
N LEU A 295 -44.70 88.30 -21.06
CA LEU A 295 -45.07 87.64 -22.31
C LEU A 295 -46.56 87.83 -22.62
N GLY A 296 -46.88 88.36 -23.81
CA GLY A 296 -48.25 88.59 -24.24
C GLY A 296 -48.88 87.38 -24.96
N VAL A 297 -50.21 87.31 -24.97
CA VAL A 297 -50.96 86.24 -25.67
C VAL A 297 -50.62 86.20 -27.17
N MET A 298 -50.46 87.36 -27.81
CA MET A 298 -50.07 87.45 -29.23
C MET A 298 -48.67 86.91 -29.51
N ASP A 299 -47.73 87.06 -28.57
CA ASP A 299 -46.35 86.56 -28.73
C ASP A 299 -46.28 85.04 -28.62
N TYR A 300 -47.12 84.44 -27.77
CA TYR A 300 -47.25 82.98 -27.69
C TYR A 300 -47.86 82.36 -28.94
N TYR A 301 -48.88 83.01 -29.53
CA TYR A 301 -49.42 82.57 -30.82
C TYR A 301 -48.38 82.65 -31.95
N ARG A 302 -47.53 83.69 -31.96
CA ARG A 302 -46.40 83.78 -32.90
C ARG A 302 -45.39 82.66 -32.70
N LEU A 303 -45.01 82.37 -31.45
CA LEU A 303 -44.09 81.28 -31.12
C LEU A 303 -44.65 79.92 -31.57
N LYS A 304 -45.95 79.67 -31.33
CA LYS A 304 -46.63 78.45 -31.80
C LYS A 304 -46.67 78.33 -33.33
N ASN A 305 -46.85 79.43 -34.05
CA ASN A 305 -46.82 79.43 -35.51
C ASN A 305 -45.41 79.11 -36.05
N ILE A 306 -44.37 79.70 -35.46
CA ILE A 306 -42.97 79.41 -35.85
C ILE A 306 -42.62 77.95 -35.55
N GLU A 307 -43.07 77.41 -34.41
CA GLU A 307 -42.91 75.99 -34.06
C GLU A 307 -43.64 75.07 -35.07
N ALA A 308 -44.87 75.43 -35.47
CA ALA A 308 -45.63 74.70 -36.48
C ALA A 308 -44.94 74.71 -37.86
N ASP A 309 -44.41 75.86 -38.28
CA ASP A 309 -43.65 75.99 -39.53
C ASP A 309 -42.35 75.18 -39.49
N THR A 310 -41.66 75.16 -38.35
CA THR A 310 -40.44 74.38 -38.15
C THR A 310 -40.75 72.88 -38.20
N ASN A 311 -41.81 72.43 -37.52
CA ASN A 311 -42.27 71.04 -37.57
C ASN A 311 -42.68 70.60 -38.98
N MET A 312 -43.36 71.47 -39.74
CA MET A 312 -43.66 71.20 -41.15
C MET A 312 -42.38 71.06 -41.97
N ARG A 313 -41.39 71.95 -41.80
CA ARG A 313 -40.09 71.87 -42.49
C ARG A 313 -39.31 70.61 -42.14
N ASP A 314 -39.25 70.23 -40.87
CA ASP A 314 -38.55 69.01 -40.42
C ASP A 314 -39.20 67.74 -40.97
N ASN A 315 -40.53 67.69 -41.02
CA ASN A 315 -41.27 66.56 -41.59
C ASN A 315 -41.04 66.44 -43.10
N ILE A 316 -40.98 67.56 -43.83
CA ILE A 316 -40.63 67.59 -45.26
C ILE A 316 -39.17 67.16 -45.46
N ALA A 317 -38.24 67.61 -44.61
CA ALA A 317 -36.83 67.23 -44.69
C ALA A 317 -36.59 65.74 -44.41
N LYS A 318 -37.30 65.14 -43.44
CA LYS A 318 -37.23 63.70 -43.14
C LYS A 318 -37.79 62.83 -44.25
N SER A 319 -38.88 63.25 -44.90
CA SER A 319 -39.48 62.53 -46.03
C SER A 319 -38.65 62.61 -47.32
N GLY A 320 -37.75 63.60 -47.44
CA GLY A 320 -36.78 63.69 -48.54
C GLY A 320 -35.52 62.83 -48.39
N ASN A 321 -35.25 62.28 -47.20
CA ASN A 321 -33.99 61.61 -46.86
C ASN A 321 -34.13 60.09 -46.62
N GLU A 322 -35.25 59.48 -47.02
CA GLU A 322 -35.34 58.02 -47.08
C GLU A 322 -34.43 57.49 -48.21
N PRO A 323 -33.40 56.67 -47.90
CA PRO A 323 -32.70 55.95 -48.95
C PRO A 323 -33.68 54.94 -49.55
N LYS A 324 -33.93 55.04 -50.86
CA LYS A 324 -34.63 53.98 -51.63
C LYS A 324 -33.93 52.65 -51.36
N LYS A 325 -34.56 51.79 -50.55
CA LYS A 325 -34.16 50.39 -50.40
C LYS A 325 -34.19 49.73 -51.79
N LYS A 326 -33.01 49.34 -52.28
CA LYS A 326 -32.87 48.26 -53.26
C LYS A 326 -32.85 46.94 -52.51
#